data_AF-R6A8C6-F1
#
_entry.id   AF-R6A8C6-F1
#
_cell.length_a   1.000
_cell.length_b   1.000
_cell.length_c   1.000
_cell.angle_alpha   90.00
_cell.angle_beta   90.00
_cell.angle_gamma   90.00
#
_symmetry.space_group_name_H-M   'P 1'
#
loop_
_entity.id
_entity.type
_entity.pdbx_description
1 polymer ?
#
loop_
_entity_poly.entity_id
_entity_poly.type
_entity_poly.pdbx_seq_one_letter_code
_entity_poly.pdbx_strand_id
1 'polypeptide(L)' 'MNTKALRQKILDLAIHGKLVPQDPNDEPASVLLERIRAEKERLIKEGKIKKPKKSKAACDKPHYPFGSSKG' A
#
# COMPACT_ATOMS: atom_id res chain seq x y z
N MET A 1 -4.60 33.14 15.04
CA MET A 1 -4.60 31.66 14.90
C MET A 1 -3.91 31.28 13.59
N ASN A 2 -2.93 30.38 13.61
CA ASN A 2 -2.19 29.97 12.41
C ASN A 2 -3.00 28.92 11.61
N THR A 3 -3.88 29.40 10.73
CA THR A 3 -4.79 28.54 9.94
C THR A 3 -4.08 27.76 8.82
N LYS A 4 -2.92 28.22 8.35
CA LYS A 4 -2.10 27.53 7.34
C LYS A 4 -1.52 26.22 7.90
N ALA A 5 -0.95 26.27 9.10
CA ALA A 5 -0.39 25.09 9.76
C ALA A 5 -1.45 24.02 10.05
N LEU A 6 -2.66 24.43 10.44
CA LEU A 6 -3.77 23.51 10.68
C LEU A 6 -4.21 22.79 9.39
N ARG A 7 -4.39 23.53 8.29
CA ARG A 7 -4.76 22.95 6.99
C ARG A 7 -3.70 21.98 6.48
N GLN A 8 -2.42 22.33 6.62
CA GLN A 8 -1.33 21.43 6.25
C GLN A 8 -1.38 20.13 7.05
N LYS A 9 -1.56 20.22 8.38
CA LYS A 9 -1.64 19.03 9.24
C LYS A 9 -2.84 18.13 8.89
N ILE A 10 -3.99 18.72 8.55
CA ILE A 10 -5.18 17.96 8.11
C ILE A 10 -4.90 17.24 6.78
N LEU A 11 -4.28 17.94 5.82
CA LEU A 11 -3.92 17.35 4.53
C LEU A 11 -2.94 16.18 4.68
N ASP A 12 -1.90 16.35 5.51
CA ASP A 12 -0.93 15.29 5.77
C ASP A 12 -1.60 14.05 6.37
N LEU A 13 -2.50 14.25 7.35
CA LEU A 13 -3.29 13.15 7.94
C LEU A 13 -4.21 12.48 6.91
N ALA A 14 -4.81 13.24 6.00
CA ALA A 14 -5.67 12.72 4.93
C ALA A 14 -4.89 11.82 3.97
N ILE A 15 -3.70 12.26 3.53
CA ILE A 15 -2.82 11.49 2.64
C ILE A 15 -2.40 10.17 3.30
N HIS A 16 -2.16 10.18 4.62
CA HIS A 16 -1.82 8.98 5.38
C HIS A 16 -3.02 8.12 5.78
N GLY A 17 -4.26 8.52 5.46
CA GLY A 17 -5.48 7.78 5.85
C GLY A 17 -5.81 7.84 7.34
N LYS A 18 -5.23 8.80 8.09
CA LYS A 18 -5.34 8.92 9.55
C LYS A 18 -6.45 9.85 10.04
N LEU A 19 -7.40 10.21 9.17
CA LEU A 19 -8.52 11.08 9.54
C LEU A 19 -9.62 10.36 10.33
N VAL A 20 -9.59 9.03 10.36
CA VAL A 20 -10.53 8.18 11.07
C VAL A 20 -9.74 7.31 12.05
N PRO A 21 -10.27 7.03 13.26
CA PRO A 21 -9.64 6.10 14.20
C PRO A 21 -9.32 4.77 13.52
N GLN A 22 -8.11 4.28 13.75
CA GLN A 22 -7.68 2.97 13.28
C GLN A 22 -7.96 1.95 14.38
N ASP A 23 -8.37 0.74 14.03
CA ASP A 23 -8.52 -0.34 15.01
C ASP A 23 -7.14 -0.98 15.23
N PRO A 24 -6.58 -0.94 16.46
CA PRO A 24 -5.31 -1.62 16.74
C PRO A 24 -5.38 -3.14 16.59
N ASN A 25 -6.58 -3.72 16.51
CA ASN A 25 -6.81 -5.13 16.26
C ASN A 25 -6.95 -5.46 14.76
N ASP A 26 -6.88 -4.46 13.88
CA ASP A 26 -6.89 -4.69 12.44
C ASP A 26 -5.76 -5.64 12.05
N GLU A 27 -6.08 -6.62 11.21
CA GLU A 27 -5.11 -7.57 10.71
C GLU A 27 -4.04 -6.85 9.88
N PRO A 28 -2.74 -7.05 10.16
CA PRO A 28 -1.70 -6.42 9.36
C PRO A 28 -1.72 -7.01 7.95
N ALA A 29 -1.46 -6.16 6.95
CA ALA A 29 -1.46 -6.55 5.54
C ALA A 29 -0.55 -7.76 5.23
N SER A 30 0.48 -8.00 6.05
CA SER A 30 1.36 -9.17 5.94
C SER A 30 0.57 -10.49 5.99
N VAL A 31 -0.45 -10.61 6.83
CA VAL A 31 -1.23 -11.86 6.97
C VAL A 31 -2.01 -12.14 5.68
N LEU A 32 -2.64 -11.12 5.09
CA LEU A 32 -3.29 -11.24 3.79
C LEU A 32 -2.28 -11.63 2.70
N LEU A 33 -1.09 -11.04 2.70
CA LEU A 33 -0.04 -11.37 1.75
C LEU A 33 0.41 -12.84 1.86
N GLU A 34 0.53 -13.39 3.07
CA GLU A 34 0.85 -14.81 3.25
C GLU A 34 -0.27 -15.72 2.71
N ARG A 35 -1.55 -15.39 2.98
CA ARG A 35 -2.69 -16.14 2.42
C ARG A 35 -2.67 -16.14 0.89
N ILE A 36 -2.39 -14.97 0.28
CA ILE A 36 -2.27 -14.83 -1.17
C ILE A 36 -1.11 -15.68 -1.71
N ARG A 37 0.04 -15.74 -1.03
CA ARG A 37 1.17 -16.59 -1.46
C ARG A 37 0.82 -18.07 -1.41
N ALA A 38 0.25 -18.54 -0.30
CA ALA A 38 -0.17 -19.93 -0.15
C ALA A 38 -1.20 -20.34 -1.20
N GLU A 39 -2.20 -19.49 -1.45
CA GLU A 39 -3.22 -19.74 -2.47
C GLU A 39 -2.61 -19.77 -3.89
N LYS A 40 -1.71 -18.84 -4.19
CA LYS A 40 -0.98 -18.85 -5.48
C LYS A 40 -0.19 -20.15 -5.66
N GLU A 41 0.50 -20.62 -4.63
CA GLU A 41 1.24 -21.89 -4.70
C GLU A 41 0.33 -23.08 -4.97
N ARG A 42 -0.84 -23.12 -4.30
CA ARG A 42 -1.88 -24.14 -4.55
C ARG A 42 -2.35 -24.10 -6.00
N LEU A 43 -2.73 -22.94 -6.52
CA LEU A 43 -3.21 -22.78 -7.89
C LEU A 43 -2.14 -23.10 -8.95
N ILE A 44 -0.86 -22.83 -8.66
CA ILE A 44 0.26 -23.24 -9.51
C ILE A 44 0.36 -24.77 -9.54
N LYS A 45 0.25 -25.43 -8.39
CA LYS A 45 0.28 -26.90 -8.28
C LYS A 45 -0.90 -27.55 -9.00
N GLU A 46 -2.08 -26.92 -8.96
CA GLU A 46 -3.27 -27.35 -9.68
C GLU A 46 -3.22 -27.02 -11.19
N GLY A 47 -2.18 -26.32 -11.66
CA GLY A 47 -2.03 -25.93 -13.07
C GLY A 47 -3.00 -24.85 -13.54
N LYS A 48 -3.78 -24.25 -12.63
CA LYS A 48 -4.76 -23.19 -12.93
C LYS A 48 -4.10 -21.86 -13.28
N ILE A 49 -2.90 -21.60 -12.73
CA ILE A 49 -2.11 -20.41 -13.04
C ILE A 49 -0.65 -20.78 -13.32
N LYS A 50 0.00 -20.00 -14.18
CA LYS A 50 1.43 -20.19 -14.50
C LYS A 50 2.30 -19.61 -13.38
N LYS A 51 3.40 -20.29 -13.07
CA LYS A 51 4.42 -19.77 -12.15
C LYS A 51 4.94 -18.42 -12.67
N PRO A 52 4.97 -17.37 -11.85
CA PRO A 52 5.51 -16.08 -12.28
C PRO A 52 6.95 -16.26 -12.72
N LYS A 53 7.28 -15.78 -13.93
CA LYS A 53 8.68 -15.67 -14.35
C LYS A 53 9.36 -14.67 -13.43
N LYS A 54 10.59 -14.96 -12.98
CA LYS A 54 11.44 -13.96 -12.32
C LYS A 54 11.73 -12.86 -13.35
N SER A 55 10.86 -11.86 -13.48
CA SER A 55 11.19 -10.65 -14.21
C SER A 55 12.33 -9.95 -13.45
N LYS A 56 13.27 -9.35 -14.19
CA LYS A 56 14.25 -8.45 -13.59
C LYS A 56 13.47 -7.41 -12.80
N ALA A 57 13.89 -7.19 -11.55
CA ALA A 57 13.21 -6.39 -10.54
C ALA A 57 12.40 -5.24 -11.16
N ALA A 58 11.07 -5.28 -11.01
CA ALA A 58 10.30 -4.05 -11.03
C ALA A 58 10.90 -3.23 -9.88
N CYS A 59 11.60 -2.14 -10.22
CA CYS A 59 12.26 -1.36 -9.21
C CYS A 59 11.20 -0.86 -8.21
N ASP A 60 11.55 -0.89 -6.92
CA ASP A 60 10.80 -0.28 -5.83
C ASP A 60 10.85 1.27 -5.93
N LYS A 61 10.67 1.82 -7.14
CA LYS A 61 10.45 3.26 -7.33
C LYS A 61 8.96 3.47 -7.07
N PRO A 62 8.56 4.09 -5.96
CA PRO A 62 7.17 4.50 -5.81
C PRO A 62 6.86 5.50 -6.92
N HIS A 63 5.98 5.11 -7.85
CA HIS A 63 5.46 6.03 -8.86
C HIS A 63 4.45 6.95 -8.18
N TYR A 64 4.92 8.11 -7.71
CA TYR A 64 4.06 9.22 -7.32
C TYR A 64 3.89 10.16 -8.53
N PRO A 65 2.72 10.19 -9.19
CA PRO A 65 2.48 11.12 -10.31
C PRO A 65 2.18 12.55 -9.87
N PHE A 66 1.97 12.81 -8.57
CA PHE A 66 1.71 14.18 -8.09
C PHE A 66 3.01 14.83 -7.62
N GLY A 67 3.61 15.56 -8.56
CA GLY A 67 4.71 16.47 -8.30
C GLY A 67 4.30 17.55 -7.30
N SER A 68 5.18 17.74 -6.34
CA SER A 68 5.30 18.86 -5.43
C SER A 68 5.22 20.20 -6.17
N SER A 69 4.01 20.75 -6.34
CA SER A 69 3.85 22.18 -6.61
C SER A 69 4.13 22.92 -5.31
N LYS A 70 5.37 23.39 -5.13
CA LYS A 70 5.69 24.35 -4.09
C LYS A 70 5.24 25.74 -4.58
N GLY A 71 4.24 26.29 -3.92
CA GLY A 71 3.82 27.68 -3.97
C GLY A 71 3.58 28.21 -2.56
#